data_AF-A0A8C9X0Z9-F1
#
_entry.id   AF-A0A8C9X0Z9-F1
#
_cell.length_a   1.000
_cell.length_b   1.000
_cell.length_c   1.000
_cell.angle_alpha   90.00
_cell.angle_beta   90.00
_cell.angle_gamma   90.00
#
_symmetry.space_group_name_H-M   'P 1'
#
loop_
_entity.id
_entity.type
_entity.pdbx_description
1 polymer ?
#
loop_
_entity_poly.entity_id
_entity_poly.type
_entity_poly.pdbx_seq_one_letter_code
_entity_poly.pdbx_strand_id
1 'polypeptide(L)'
;MKYILVTGGVISGIGKGIIASSVGTILKSCGLHVTAIKIDPYINIDAGTFSPYEHGEVFVLDDGGEVDLDLGNYERFLDIRLTRDNNLTTGKIYQSVINKERRGDYLGKTVQVVPHITDAIQEWVVKQARVPVEDDDVEPQVCVIELGGTVGDIESMPFIEAFRQFQFKVKRENFCNIHVSLIPQPSATGEQKTKPTQSSVRELRGLGLSPDLIMCRCSTVLENSVKEKISMFCHVEPEQVICVHDVSSIYKVPLLLEKQGVVSYLSRRLNMPIETRPRKMLTKWKEMSDRSDRLLEQCSIALVGKYTKFSDSYASVIKALEHSALAISHKLEVKYVDSAHLEPSTLQEEPVKYHEAWQKLCSADGVLVPGGFGVRGTEGKIHAISWARNQKKPFLGVCLGMQLAVCEFARNTLGWTGEALLLLLLGRSDLFAAPEKPRGEEQRVTTVLFRCCANHSLKTVAPKTAAACIRERDCLYKLSFLINCLYTYKVLNASVYM
;
A
#
# COMPACT_ATOMS: atom_id res chain seq x y z
N MET A 1 15.47 9.81 -18.48
CA MET A 1 14.16 9.32 -18.01
C MET A 1 13.46 8.48 -19.07
N LYS A 2 13.01 7.27 -18.72
CA LYS A 2 12.12 6.41 -19.49
C LYS A 2 10.82 6.23 -18.72
N TYR A 3 9.69 6.12 -19.41
CA TYR A 3 8.37 6.01 -18.79
C TYR A 3 7.71 4.70 -19.23
N ILE A 4 7.21 3.95 -18.25
CA ILE A 4 6.44 2.72 -18.48
C ILE A 4 5.05 2.95 -17.92
N LEU A 5 4.07 3.21 -18.79
CA LEU A 5 2.67 3.33 -18.41
C LEU A 5 2.03 1.94 -18.32
N VAL A 6 1.41 1.63 -17.18
CA VAL A 6 0.65 0.40 -16.95
C VAL A 6 -0.83 0.76 -16.88
N THR A 7 -1.62 0.24 -17.82
CA THR A 7 -3.07 0.47 -17.91
C THR A 7 -3.87 -0.80 -17.60
N GLY A 8 -5.08 -0.63 -17.08
CA GLY A 8 -6.01 -1.74 -16.79
C GLY A 8 -7.08 -1.90 -17.85
N GLY A 9 -7.41 -3.13 -18.19
CA GLY A 9 -8.42 -3.43 -19.18
C GLY A 9 -9.78 -3.76 -18.60
N VAL A 10 -10.06 -5.05 -18.45
CA VAL A 10 -11.43 -5.60 -18.36
C VAL A 10 -12.10 -5.40 -16.99
N ILE A 11 -11.33 -5.45 -15.90
CA ILE A 11 -11.85 -5.33 -14.53
C ILE A 11 -10.88 -4.54 -13.65
N SER A 12 -11.41 -3.88 -12.62
CA SER A 12 -10.62 -3.41 -11.47
C SER A 12 -10.10 -4.60 -10.66
N GLY A 13 -9.05 -4.40 -9.85
CA GLY A 13 -8.48 -5.47 -9.02
C GLY A 13 -7.72 -6.58 -9.76
N ILE A 14 -7.44 -6.43 -11.06
CA ILE A 14 -6.73 -7.44 -11.87
C ILE A 14 -5.26 -7.70 -11.46
N GLY A 15 -4.71 -6.87 -10.57
CA GLY A 15 -3.31 -6.96 -10.13
C GLY A 15 -2.35 -6.01 -10.87
N LYS A 16 -2.81 -4.83 -11.30
CA LYS A 16 -1.98 -3.79 -11.93
C LYS A 16 -0.76 -3.42 -11.07
N GLY A 17 -0.97 -3.08 -9.79
CA GLY A 17 0.10 -2.75 -8.86
C GLY A 17 1.14 -3.86 -8.73
N ILE A 18 0.74 -5.13 -8.73
CA ILE A 18 1.68 -6.27 -8.70
C ILE A 18 2.49 -6.37 -10.00
N ILE A 19 1.88 -6.16 -11.17
CA ILE A 19 2.59 -6.16 -12.45
C ILE A 19 3.57 -4.99 -12.53
N ALA A 20 3.12 -3.79 -12.19
CA ALA A 20 3.91 -2.56 -12.24
C ALA A 20 5.11 -2.63 -11.28
N SER A 21 4.87 -3.02 -10.02
CA SER A 21 5.95 -3.24 -9.04
C SER A 21 6.90 -4.37 -9.45
N SER A 22 6.41 -5.44 -10.08
CA SER A 22 7.26 -6.52 -10.60
C SER A 22 8.15 -6.06 -11.76
N VAL A 23 7.62 -5.27 -12.69
CA VAL A 23 8.42 -4.68 -13.77
C VAL A 23 9.50 -3.77 -13.17
N GLY A 24 9.12 -2.92 -12.21
CA GLY A 24 10.07 -2.07 -11.50
C GLY A 24 11.17 -2.87 -10.77
N THR A 25 10.79 -3.94 -10.07
CA THR A 25 11.71 -4.87 -9.38
C THR A 25 12.74 -5.46 -10.34
N ILE A 26 12.31 -5.94 -11.51
CA ILE A 26 13.23 -6.56 -12.46
C ILE A 26 14.17 -5.51 -13.06
N LEU A 27 13.69 -4.31 -13.35
CA LEU A 27 14.53 -3.22 -13.84
C LEU A 27 15.53 -2.74 -12.78
N LYS A 28 15.11 -2.64 -11.50
CA LYS A 28 16.02 -2.36 -10.39
C LYS A 28 17.07 -3.46 -10.24
N SER A 29 16.70 -4.72 -10.41
CA SER A 29 17.64 -5.85 -10.42
C SER A 29 18.66 -5.78 -11.57
N CYS A 30 18.37 -5.01 -12.62
CA CYS A 30 19.28 -4.72 -13.73
C CYS A 30 20.25 -3.55 -13.46
N GLY A 31 20.23 -2.97 -12.25
CA GLY A 31 21.08 -1.84 -11.86
C GLY A 31 20.55 -0.47 -12.26
N LEU A 32 19.26 -0.37 -12.61
CA LEU A 32 18.62 0.91 -12.94
C LEU A 32 17.98 1.53 -11.70
N HIS A 33 18.04 2.85 -11.58
CA HIS A 33 17.25 3.59 -10.61
C HIS A 33 15.81 3.70 -11.09
N VAL A 34 14.86 3.24 -10.27
CA VAL A 34 13.44 3.15 -10.62
C VAL A 34 12.59 3.89 -9.62
N THR A 35 11.71 4.77 -10.11
CA THR A 35 10.66 5.41 -9.33
C THR A 35 9.27 4.94 -9.77
N ALA A 36 8.26 5.21 -8.95
CA ALA A 36 6.88 4.87 -9.22
C ALA A 36 5.95 6.08 -9.05
N ILE A 37 4.95 6.18 -9.93
CA ILE A 37 3.84 7.13 -9.81
C ILE A 37 2.54 6.34 -9.94
N LYS A 38 1.68 6.43 -8.93
CA LYS A 38 0.34 5.87 -8.96
C LYS A 38 -0.65 6.98 -9.30
N ILE A 39 -1.44 6.76 -10.33
CA ILE A 39 -2.53 7.65 -10.72
C ILE A 39 -3.84 7.01 -10.28
N ASP A 40 -4.61 7.80 -9.56
CA ASP A 40 -5.91 7.44 -9.00
C ASP A 40 -7.00 8.30 -9.63
N PRO A 41 -7.91 7.71 -10.40
CA PRO A 41 -8.93 8.49 -11.09
C PRO A 41 -10.05 9.01 -10.16
N TYR A 42 -10.06 8.63 -8.87
CA TYR A 42 -11.01 9.16 -7.90
C TYR A 42 -10.77 10.64 -7.57
N ILE A 43 -11.82 11.32 -7.07
CA ILE A 43 -11.83 12.78 -6.84
C ILE A 43 -11.18 13.16 -5.50
N ASN A 44 -11.18 12.28 -4.49
CA ASN A 44 -10.52 12.56 -3.22
C ASN A 44 -9.07 13.01 -3.44
N ILE A 45 -8.65 14.05 -2.72
CA ILE A 45 -7.29 14.59 -2.85
C ILE A 45 -6.27 13.58 -2.30
N ASP A 46 -6.56 13.04 -1.12
CA ASP A 46 -5.75 12.06 -0.40
C ASP A 46 -6.65 10.92 0.12
N ALA A 47 -6.03 9.79 0.48
CA ALA A 47 -6.76 8.58 0.89
C ALA A 47 -7.18 8.59 2.37
N GLY A 48 -6.66 9.52 3.19
CA GLY A 48 -6.86 9.53 4.64
C GLY A 48 -8.31 9.61 5.12
N THR A 49 -9.19 10.16 4.29
CA THR A 49 -10.63 10.23 4.60
C THR A 49 -11.40 8.96 4.24
N PHE A 50 -10.78 7.97 3.59
CA PHE A 50 -11.47 6.75 3.18
C PHE A 50 -11.80 5.86 4.37
N SER A 51 -12.97 5.22 4.27
CA SER A 51 -13.29 4.09 5.11
C SER A 51 -12.45 2.89 4.68
N PRO A 52 -11.78 2.17 5.59
CA PRO A 52 -11.05 0.95 5.25
C PRO A 52 -11.91 -0.17 4.62
N TYR A 53 -13.25 -0.06 4.68
CA TYR A 53 -14.17 -0.97 4.01
C TYR A 53 -14.35 -0.71 2.51
N GLU A 54 -14.05 0.50 2.02
CA GLU A 54 -14.31 0.87 0.62
C GLU A 54 -13.07 0.70 -0.24
N HIS A 55 -11.97 1.34 0.16
CA HIS A 55 -10.73 1.41 -0.62
C HIS A 55 -9.56 0.64 0.03
N GLY A 56 -9.85 -0.16 1.05
CA GLY A 56 -8.82 -0.85 1.83
C GLY A 56 -8.08 0.08 2.77
N GLU A 57 -6.95 -0.40 3.29
CA GLU A 57 -6.14 0.34 4.25
C GLU A 57 -5.50 1.61 3.64
N VAL A 58 -5.46 2.70 4.42
CA VAL A 58 -4.69 3.91 4.07
C VAL A 58 -3.21 3.67 4.36
N PHE A 59 -2.35 3.87 3.36
CA PHE A 59 -0.91 3.76 3.52
C PHE A 59 -0.30 5.12 3.87
N VAL A 60 0.64 5.15 4.82
CA VAL A 60 1.28 6.39 5.28
C VAL A 60 2.73 6.40 4.82
N LEU A 61 3.13 7.46 4.13
CA LEU A 61 4.49 7.67 3.61
C LEU A 61 5.38 8.41 4.63
N ASP A 62 6.70 8.39 4.38
CA ASP A 62 7.70 8.99 5.28
C ASP A 62 7.58 10.51 5.40
N ASP A 63 6.97 11.17 4.41
CA ASP A 63 6.67 12.61 4.43
C ASP A 63 5.31 12.93 5.07
N GLY A 64 4.63 11.93 5.65
CA GLY A 64 3.30 12.05 6.25
C GLY A 64 2.15 12.03 5.23
N GLY A 65 2.42 11.70 3.96
CA GLY A 65 1.37 11.53 2.95
C GLY A 65 0.44 10.35 3.26
N GLU A 66 -0.87 10.58 3.20
CA GLU A 66 -1.91 9.55 3.33
C GLU A 66 -2.37 9.12 1.94
N VAL A 67 -1.93 7.95 1.49
CA VAL A 67 -2.05 7.51 0.10
C VAL A 67 -2.73 6.14 -0.02
N ASP A 68 -3.07 5.78 -1.25
CA ASP A 68 -3.62 4.48 -1.59
C ASP A 68 -2.67 3.33 -1.22
N LEU A 69 -3.25 2.18 -0.86
CA LEU A 69 -2.51 0.98 -0.44
C LEU A 69 -1.51 0.48 -1.50
N ASP A 70 -1.80 0.71 -2.78
CA ASP A 70 -0.94 0.27 -3.88
C ASP A 70 0.46 0.90 -3.79
N LEU A 71 0.61 2.11 -3.21
CA LEU A 71 1.92 2.73 -3.00
C LEU A 71 2.81 1.91 -2.06
N GLY A 72 2.20 1.25 -1.06
CA GLY A 72 2.94 0.35 -0.18
C GLY A 72 3.50 -0.88 -0.90
N ASN A 73 2.90 -1.30 -2.02
CA ASN A 73 3.48 -2.38 -2.83
C ASN A 73 4.77 -1.94 -3.49
N TYR A 74 4.82 -0.71 -3.99
CA TYR A 74 6.04 -0.17 -4.61
C TYR A 74 7.17 -0.05 -3.59
N GLU A 75 6.93 0.54 -2.41
CA GLU A 75 7.97 0.65 -1.37
C GLU A 75 8.51 -0.72 -0.95
N ARG A 76 7.62 -1.72 -0.75
CA ARG A 76 8.02 -3.08 -0.36
C ARG A 76 8.79 -3.84 -1.44
N PHE A 77 8.41 -3.68 -2.71
CA PHE A 77 9.01 -4.44 -3.83
C PHE A 77 10.32 -3.83 -4.29
N LEU A 78 10.35 -2.51 -4.37
CA LEU A 78 11.47 -1.77 -4.96
C LEU A 78 12.50 -1.35 -3.92
N ASP A 79 12.20 -1.38 -2.62
CA ASP A 79 13.07 -0.79 -1.59
C ASP A 79 13.37 0.68 -1.90
N ILE A 80 12.29 1.48 -1.98
CA ILE A 80 12.30 2.92 -2.26
C ILE A 80 11.40 3.63 -1.27
N ARG A 81 11.59 4.94 -1.11
CA ARG A 81 10.75 5.81 -0.28
C ARG A 81 10.02 6.81 -1.16
N LEU A 82 8.71 6.68 -1.25
CA LEU A 82 7.86 7.55 -2.04
C LEU A 82 7.39 8.74 -1.19
N THR A 83 6.98 9.80 -1.88
CA THR A 83 6.40 11.00 -1.27
C THR A 83 4.92 11.12 -1.63
N ARG A 84 4.18 11.98 -0.92
CA ARG A 84 2.75 12.23 -1.19
C ARG A 84 2.45 12.63 -2.63
N ASP A 85 3.43 13.18 -3.33
CA ASP A 85 3.30 13.61 -4.71
C ASP A 85 3.47 12.47 -5.73
N ASN A 86 3.99 11.30 -5.31
CA ASN A 86 4.00 10.08 -6.13
C ASN A 86 2.59 9.48 -6.27
N ASN A 87 1.64 9.91 -5.45
CA ASN A 87 0.21 9.60 -5.60
C ASN A 87 -0.51 10.79 -6.25
N LEU A 88 -0.92 10.60 -7.50
CA LEU A 88 -1.63 11.61 -8.29
C LEU A 88 -3.11 11.28 -8.38
N THR A 89 -3.96 12.13 -7.80
CA THR A 89 -5.43 11.96 -7.85
C THR A 89 -6.06 12.98 -8.78
N THR A 90 -7.29 12.70 -9.24
CA THR A 90 -8.10 13.70 -9.99
C THR A 90 -8.28 14.97 -9.14
N GLY A 91 -8.55 14.82 -7.85
CA GLY A 91 -8.70 15.94 -6.91
C GLY A 91 -7.46 16.85 -6.86
N LYS A 92 -6.26 16.27 -6.74
CA LYS A 92 -4.99 17.02 -6.71
C LYS A 92 -4.81 17.89 -7.96
N ILE A 93 -5.03 17.32 -9.14
CA ILE A 93 -4.89 18.06 -10.41
C ILE A 93 -5.93 19.16 -10.52
N TYR A 94 -7.20 18.86 -10.25
CA TYR A 94 -8.27 19.85 -10.36
C TYR A 94 -8.08 20.99 -9.37
N GLN A 95 -7.73 20.68 -8.12
CA GLN A 95 -7.42 21.69 -7.12
C GLN A 95 -6.24 22.58 -7.54
N SER A 96 -5.17 21.98 -8.09
CA SER A 96 -4.01 22.72 -8.59
C SER A 96 -4.38 23.69 -9.71
N VAL A 97 -5.16 23.24 -10.70
CA VAL A 97 -5.58 24.03 -11.86
C VAL A 97 -6.57 25.12 -11.46
N ILE A 98 -7.53 24.83 -10.58
CA ILE A 98 -8.45 25.84 -10.02
C ILE A 98 -7.66 26.91 -9.26
N ASN A 99 -6.66 26.52 -8.46
CA ASN A 99 -5.81 27.48 -7.73
C ASN A 99 -4.98 28.34 -8.69
N LYS A 100 -4.43 27.77 -9.78
CA LYS A 100 -3.72 28.52 -10.84
C LYS A 100 -4.65 29.53 -11.54
N GLU A 101 -5.89 29.13 -11.81
CA GLU A 101 -6.91 30.01 -12.40
C GLU A 101 -7.20 31.22 -11.50
N ARG A 102 -7.46 30.99 -10.20
CA ARG A 102 -7.74 32.08 -9.25
C ARG A 102 -6.58 33.05 -9.04
N ARG A 103 -5.33 32.60 -9.21
CA ARG A 103 -4.15 33.47 -9.18
C ARG A 103 -3.93 34.29 -10.45
N GLY A 104 -4.63 33.97 -11.54
CA GLY A 104 -4.45 34.62 -12.83
C GLY A 104 -3.33 34.02 -13.68
N ASP A 105 -2.83 32.82 -13.36
CA ASP A 105 -1.70 32.18 -14.06
C ASP A 105 -2.02 31.89 -15.55
N TYR A 106 -3.31 31.84 -15.91
CA TYR A 106 -3.80 31.65 -17.28
C TYR A 106 -4.15 32.97 -18.01
N LEU A 107 -3.77 34.13 -17.46
CA LEU A 107 -3.94 35.45 -18.08
C LEU A 107 -5.39 35.77 -18.50
N GLY A 108 -6.37 35.31 -17.71
CA GLY A 108 -7.80 35.53 -17.96
C GLY A 108 -8.39 34.69 -19.10
N LYS A 109 -7.62 33.76 -19.69
CA LYS A 109 -8.15 32.82 -20.70
C LYS A 109 -9.00 31.73 -20.06
N THR A 110 -9.98 31.23 -20.82
CA THR A 110 -10.83 30.10 -20.39
C THR A 110 -10.01 28.82 -20.20
N VAL A 111 -10.08 28.26 -19.00
CA VAL A 111 -9.47 26.98 -18.64
C VAL A 111 -10.40 25.83 -19.01
N GLN A 112 -9.85 24.76 -19.57
CA GLN A 112 -10.57 23.58 -20.08
C GLN A 112 -9.79 22.30 -19.75
N VAL A 113 -10.43 21.13 -19.86
CA VAL A 113 -9.77 19.83 -19.66
C VAL A 113 -8.58 19.67 -20.61
N VAL A 114 -8.79 19.96 -21.90
CA VAL A 114 -7.72 20.00 -22.90
C VAL A 114 -7.46 21.45 -23.28
N PRO A 115 -6.22 21.97 -23.20
CA PRO A 115 -5.01 21.26 -22.78
C PRO A 115 -4.71 21.39 -21.28
N HIS A 116 -5.41 22.22 -20.51
CA HIS A 116 -4.92 22.67 -19.19
C HIS A 116 -4.84 21.58 -18.12
N ILE A 117 -5.83 20.68 -18.04
CA ILE A 117 -5.77 19.51 -17.13
C ILE A 117 -4.73 18.52 -17.65
N THR A 118 -4.71 18.26 -18.96
CA THR A 118 -3.76 17.30 -19.56
C THR A 118 -2.31 17.76 -19.44
N ASP A 119 -2.04 19.06 -19.56
CA ASP A 119 -0.71 19.64 -19.36
C ASP A 119 -0.31 19.60 -17.89
N ALA A 120 -1.23 19.90 -16.95
CA ALA A 120 -0.96 19.78 -15.52
C ALA A 120 -0.58 18.35 -15.10
N ILE A 121 -1.26 17.33 -15.67
CA ILE A 121 -0.90 15.91 -15.46
C ILE A 121 0.51 15.62 -15.97
N GLN A 122 0.83 16.06 -17.20
CA GLN A 122 2.14 15.82 -17.81
C GLN A 122 3.27 16.53 -17.05
N GLU A 123 3.06 17.78 -16.64
CA GLU A 123 3.99 18.55 -15.80
C GLU A 123 4.26 17.84 -14.48
N TRP A 124 3.20 17.33 -13.81
CA TRP A 124 3.31 16.59 -12.57
C TRP A 124 4.17 15.34 -12.74
N VAL A 125 3.86 14.52 -13.75
CA VAL A 125 4.59 13.27 -14.03
C VAL A 125 6.07 13.56 -14.31
N VAL A 126 6.38 14.56 -15.14
CA VAL A 126 7.78 14.90 -15.46
C VAL A 126 8.53 15.39 -14.23
N LYS A 127 7.89 16.21 -13.39
CA LYS A 127 8.49 16.71 -12.15
C LYS A 127 8.79 15.56 -11.20
N GLN A 128 7.78 14.75 -10.88
CA GLN A 128 7.90 13.71 -9.85
C GLN A 128 8.77 12.54 -10.29
N ALA A 129 8.81 12.21 -11.58
CA ALA A 129 9.68 11.16 -12.09
C ALA A 129 11.17 11.44 -11.84
N ARG A 130 11.58 12.72 -11.69
CA ARG A 130 12.97 13.12 -11.48
C ARG A 130 13.36 13.24 -10.01
N VAL A 131 12.39 13.20 -9.09
CA VAL A 131 12.67 13.27 -7.66
C VAL A 131 13.34 11.97 -7.23
N PRO A 132 14.53 12.02 -6.59
CA PRO A 132 15.16 10.83 -6.03
C PRO A 132 14.26 10.18 -4.98
N VAL A 133 14.18 8.84 -5.01
CA VAL A 133 13.38 8.01 -4.09
C VAL A 133 14.24 7.00 -3.33
N GLU A 134 15.55 7.08 -3.52
CA GLU A 134 16.58 6.26 -2.88
C GLU A 134 17.52 7.16 -2.06
N ASP A 135 18.22 6.57 -1.09
CA ASP A 135 19.08 7.29 -0.14
C ASP A 135 20.37 7.87 -0.79
N ASP A 136 20.62 7.60 -2.06
CA ASP A 136 21.80 8.07 -2.81
C ASP A 136 21.56 9.38 -3.58
N ASP A 137 20.36 9.95 -3.49
CA ASP A 137 19.95 11.20 -4.15
C ASP A 137 20.14 11.21 -5.68
N VAL A 138 20.18 10.03 -6.32
CA VAL A 138 20.35 9.91 -7.78
C VAL A 138 19.01 10.08 -8.50
N GLU A 139 19.00 10.87 -9.58
CA GLU A 139 17.81 11.00 -10.45
C GLU A 139 17.43 9.63 -11.05
N PRO A 140 16.17 9.18 -10.92
CA PRO A 140 15.73 7.92 -11.49
C PRO A 140 15.92 7.84 -13.00
N GLN A 141 16.20 6.64 -13.52
CA GLN A 141 16.34 6.41 -14.95
C GLN A 141 15.02 5.97 -15.58
N VAL A 142 14.20 5.24 -14.82
CA VAL A 142 12.90 4.71 -15.25
C VAL A 142 11.82 5.10 -14.24
N CYS A 143 10.68 5.58 -14.75
CA CYS A 143 9.48 5.82 -13.98
C CYS A 143 8.40 4.82 -14.41
N VAL A 144 7.98 3.96 -13.49
CA VAL A 144 6.80 3.10 -13.68
C VAL A 144 5.56 3.88 -13.26
N ILE A 145 4.63 4.06 -14.19
CA ILE A 145 3.39 4.81 -13.96
C ILE A 145 2.25 3.81 -13.99
N GLU A 146 1.52 3.68 -12.89
CA GLU A 146 0.29 2.91 -12.87
C GLU A 146 -0.92 3.82 -13.01
N LEU A 147 -1.72 3.61 -14.06
CA LEU A 147 -3.03 4.21 -14.18
C LEU A 147 -4.08 3.31 -13.52
N GLY A 148 -4.61 3.77 -12.38
CA GLY A 148 -5.73 3.17 -11.68
C GLY A 148 -7.02 3.12 -12.51
N GLY A 149 -8.03 2.41 -12.01
CA GLY A 149 -9.29 2.20 -12.74
C GLY A 149 -9.14 1.27 -13.95
N THR A 150 -10.09 1.36 -14.87
CA THR A 150 -10.10 0.65 -16.15
C THR A 150 -10.14 1.62 -17.34
N VAL A 151 -9.60 1.17 -18.47
CA VAL A 151 -9.68 1.93 -19.72
C VAL A 151 -11.12 1.90 -20.23
N GLY A 152 -11.66 3.09 -20.56
CA GLY A 152 -13.05 3.26 -21.01
C GLY A 152 -13.92 3.96 -19.96
N ASP A 153 -13.45 4.05 -18.71
CA ASP A 153 -14.14 4.77 -17.64
C ASP A 153 -14.04 6.28 -17.86
N ILE A 154 -15.10 7.02 -17.52
CA ILE A 154 -15.17 8.48 -17.67
C ILE A 154 -14.06 9.16 -16.86
N GLU A 155 -13.78 8.63 -15.69
CA GLU A 155 -12.75 9.12 -14.76
C GLU A 155 -11.33 8.97 -15.33
N SER A 156 -11.11 7.99 -16.22
CA SER A 156 -9.81 7.73 -16.84
C SER A 156 -9.53 8.61 -18.07
N MET A 157 -10.57 9.20 -18.68
CA MET A 157 -10.46 9.92 -19.96
C MET A 157 -9.42 11.05 -19.94
N PRO A 158 -9.36 11.94 -18.92
CA PRO A 158 -8.37 13.02 -18.90
C PRO A 158 -6.93 12.50 -18.83
N PHE A 159 -6.70 11.38 -18.12
CA PHE A 159 -5.36 10.79 -17.98
C PHE A 159 -4.92 10.10 -19.26
N ILE A 160 -5.80 9.34 -19.92
CA ILE A 160 -5.48 8.70 -21.19
C ILE A 160 -5.15 9.75 -22.25
N GLU A 161 -5.93 10.83 -22.35
CA GLU A 161 -5.63 11.92 -23.28
C GLU A 161 -4.30 12.63 -22.93
N ALA A 162 -4.00 12.82 -21.64
CA ALA A 162 -2.72 13.36 -21.21
C ALA A 162 -1.54 12.47 -21.67
N PHE A 163 -1.65 11.14 -21.51
CA PHE A 163 -0.60 10.22 -21.95
C PHE A 163 -0.53 10.06 -23.47
N ARG A 164 -1.66 10.19 -24.17
CA ARG A 164 -1.71 10.23 -25.63
C ARG A 164 -0.90 11.39 -26.19
N GLN A 165 -0.94 12.57 -25.55
CA GLN A 165 -0.08 13.70 -25.91
C GLN A 165 1.36 13.49 -25.43
N PHE A 166 1.53 12.92 -24.23
CA PHE A 166 2.81 12.74 -23.58
C PHE A 166 3.79 11.89 -24.40
N GLN A 167 3.33 10.79 -25.01
CA GLN A 167 4.19 9.93 -25.84
C GLN A 167 4.88 10.69 -26.99
N PHE A 168 4.25 11.75 -27.51
CA PHE A 168 4.85 12.60 -28.55
C PHE A 168 5.84 13.60 -27.95
N LYS A 169 5.56 14.15 -26.76
CA LYS A 169 6.45 15.09 -26.06
C LYS A 169 7.77 14.42 -25.64
N VAL A 170 7.72 13.17 -25.15
CA VAL A 170 8.93 12.47 -24.66
C VAL A 170 9.65 11.65 -25.71
N LYS A 171 9.09 11.49 -26.91
CA LYS A 171 9.53 10.59 -28.00
C LYS A 171 9.23 9.10 -27.74
N ARG A 172 9.12 8.36 -28.84
CA ARG A 172 8.73 6.94 -28.87
C ARG A 172 9.66 6.08 -28.01
N GLU A 173 10.96 6.26 -28.11
CA GLU A 173 12.00 5.48 -27.41
C GLU A 173 12.09 5.77 -25.89
N ASN A 174 11.29 6.70 -25.37
CA ASN A 174 11.24 7.02 -23.95
C ASN A 174 9.89 6.67 -23.30
N PHE A 175 8.93 6.14 -24.07
CA PHE A 175 7.61 5.77 -23.58
C PHE A 175 7.26 4.34 -23.98
N CYS A 176 6.85 3.52 -23.01
CA CYS A 176 6.36 2.16 -23.21
C CYS A 176 5.00 2.01 -22.54
N ASN A 177 4.07 1.29 -23.18
CA ASN A 177 2.75 1.03 -22.65
C ASN A 177 2.54 -0.47 -22.39
N ILE A 178 2.23 -0.83 -21.16
CA ILE A 178 1.86 -2.18 -20.73
C ILE A 178 0.36 -2.18 -20.45
N HIS A 179 -0.38 -3.04 -21.13
CA HIS A 179 -1.81 -3.19 -20.91
C HIS A 179 -2.12 -4.50 -20.21
N VAL A 180 -2.70 -4.42 -19.01
CA VAL A 180 -3.06 -5.58 -18.18
C VAL A 180 -4.52 -5.95 -18.43
N SER A 181 -4.77 -7.16 -18.92
CA SER A 181 -6.11 -7.60 -19.32
C SER A 181 -6.43 -9.01 -18.81
N LEU A 182 -7.71 -9.29 -18.58
CA LEU A 182 -8.19 -10.56 -18.06
C LEU A 182 -8.49 -11.53 -19.21
N ILE A 183 -8.01 -12.76 -19.07
CA ILE A 183 -8.42 -13.90 -19.90
C ILE A 183 -9.29 -14.80 -19.03
N PRO A 184 -10.63 -14.60 -19.04
CA PRO A 184 -11.52 -15.45 -18.27
C PRO A 184 -11.59 -16.86 -18.88
N GLN A 185 -11.73 -17.84 -17.99
CA GLN A 185 -11.89 -19.24 -18.33
C GLN A 185 -13.10 -19.78 -17.54
N PRO A 186 -14.32 -19.66 -18.08
CA PRO A 186 -15.51 -20.13 -17.38
C PRO A 186 -15.42 -21.62 -17.09
N SER A 187 -15.62 -22.02 -15.83
CA SER A 187 -15.52 -23.42 -15.38
C SER A 187 -16.45 -24.37 -16.15
N ALA A 188 -17.58 -23.87 -16.63
CA ALA A 188 -18.54 -24.64 -17.43
C ALA A 188 -17.98 -25.07 -18.80
N THR A 189 -17.10 -24.25 -19.40
CA THR A 189 -16.57 -24.50 -20.75
C THR A 189 -15.10 -24.91 -20.76
N GLY A 190 -14.32 -24.52 -19.74
CA GLY A 190 -12.87 -24.77 -19.68
C GLY A 190 -12.03 -24.01 -20.71
N GLU A 191 -12.63 -23.34 -21.69
CA GLU A 191 -11.92 -22.61 -22.74
C GLU A 191 -11.48 -21.21 -22.30
N GLN A 192 -10.23 -20.84 -22.58
CA GLN A 192 -9.68 -19.50 -22.35
C GLN A 192 -10.25 -18.49 -23.35
N LYS A 193 -11.00 -17.49 -22.87
CA LYS A 193 -11.69 -16.53 -23.73
C LYS A 193 -10.90 -15.24 -23.91
N THR A 194 -10.55 -14.94 -25.16
CA THR A 194 -9.73 -13.75 -25.51
C THR A 194 -10.55 -12.50 -25.84
N LYS A 195 -11.86 -12.62 -26.06
CA LYS A 195 -12.73 -11.52 -26.50
C LYS A 195 -12.70 -10.28 -25.60
N PRO A 196 -12.70 -10.39 -24.26
CA PRO A 196 -12.60 -9.21 -23.40
C PRO A 196 -11.30 -8.42 -23.63
N THR A 197 -10.18 -9.13 -23.80
CA THR A 197 -8.88 -8.50 -24.11
C THR A 197 -8.91 -7.79 -25.47
N GLN A 198 -9.52 -8.39 -26.49
CA GLN A 198 -9.66 -7.76 -27.82
C GLN A 198 -10.45 -6.44 -27.73
N SER A 199 -11.54 -6.42 -26.97
CA SER A 199 -12.35 -5.21 -26.80
C SER A 199 -11.59 -4.13 -26.05
N SER A 200 -10.89 -4.51 -24.97
CA SER A 200 -10.14 -3.55 -24.16
C SER A 200 -8.97 -2.92 -24.92
N VAL A 201 -8.24 -3.71 -25.73
CA VAL A 201 -7.18 -3.17 -26.60
C VAL A 201 -7.75 -2.30 -27.72
N ARG A 202 -8.93 -2.62 -28.25
CA ARG A 202 -9.61 -1.75 -29.23
C ARG A 202 -9.96 -0.39 -28.61
N GLU A 203 -10.47 -0.38 -27.38
CA GLU A 203 -10.80 0.84 -26.64
C GLU A 203 -9.54 1.69 -26.40
N LEU A 204 -8.48 1.08 -25.86
CA LEU A 204 -7.21 1.76 -25.61
C LEU A 204 -6.63 2.42 -26.88
N ARG A 205 -6.68 1.70 -28.01
CA ARG A 205 -6.26 2.22 -29.32
C ARG A 205 -7.18 3.32 -29.84
N GLY A 206 -8.49 3.21 -29.61
CA GLY A 206 -9.46 4.25 -29.93
C GLY A 206 -9.16 5.57 -29.22
N LEU A 207 -8.62 5.50 -28.01
CA LEU A 207 -8.16 6.64 -27.23
C LEU A 207 -6.72 7.10 -27.57
N GLY A 208 -6.08 6.46 -28.56
CA GLY A 208 -4.80 6.89 -29.13
C GLY A 208 -3.54 6.33 -28.43
N LEU A 209 -3.69 5.30 -27.58
CA LEU A 209 -2.58 4.55 -27.00
C LEU A 209 -2.53 3.13 -27.58
N SER A 210 -1.35 2.68 -27.98
CA SER A 210 -1.13 1.30 -28.43
C SER A 210 -0.35 0.54 -27.36
N PRO A 211 -0.74 -0.69 -26.99
CA PRO A 211 0.05 -1.49 -26.06
C PRO A 211 1.33 -1.98 -26.74
N ASP A 212 2.46 -1.85 -26.04
CA ASP A 212 3.73 -2.46 -26.41
C ASP A 212 3.82 -3.91 -25.86
N LEU A 213 3.29 -4.12 -24.65
CA LEU A 213 3.11 -5.43 -24.02
C LEU A 213 1.66 -5.63 -23.58
N ILE A 214 1.18 -6.85 -23.70
CA ILE A 214 -0.13 -7.26 -23.17
C ILE A 214 0.10 -8.31 -22.09
N MET A 215 -0.20 -7.93 -20.84
CA MET A 215 -0.08 -8.79 -19.67
C MET A 215 -1.44 -9.45 -19.44
N CYS A 216 -1.54 -10.72 -19.80
CA CYS A 216 -2.78 -11.48 -19.70
C CYS A 216 -2.86 -12.16 -18.33
N ARG A 217 -3.71 -11.63 -17.45
CA ARG A 217 -4.05 -12.28 -16.18
C ARG A 217 -5.01 -13.44 -16.45
N CYS A 218 -4.68 -14.63 -15.95
CA CYS A 218 -5.45 -15.85 -16.17
C CYS A 218 -5.33 -16.80 -14.96
N SER A 219 -6.21 -17.79 -14.85
CA SER A 219 -6.09 -18.80 -13.79
C SER A 219 -5.10 -19.90 -14.14
N THR A 220 -5.04 -20.29 -15.41
CA THR A 220 -4.15 -21.33 -15.93
C THR A 220 -3.16 -20.74 -16.93
N VAL A 221 -2.09 -21.48 -17.26
CA VAL A 221 -1.12 -21.06 -18.28
C VAL A 221 -1.81 -20.89 -19.63
N LEU A 222 -1.51 -19.80 -20.34
CA LEU A 222 -2.07 -19.57 -21.67
C LEU A 222 -1.59 -20.61 -22.69
N GLU A 223 -2.53 -21.16 -23.44
CA GLU A 223 -2.23 -21.98 -24.61
C GLU A 223 -1.57 -21.15 -25.72
N ASN A 224 -0.71 -21.76 -26.53
CA ASN A 224 -0.05 -21.07 -27.64
C ASN A 224 -1.06 -20.55 -28.68
N SER A 225 -2.12 -21.32 -28.96
CA SER A 225 -3.24 -20.92 -29.82
C SER A 225 -3.93 -19.64 -29.33
N VAL A 226 -4.07 -19.50 -28.02
CA VAL A 226 -4.67 -18.33 -27.36
C VAL A 226 -3.74 -17.12 -27.46
N LYS A 227 -2.42 -17.32 -27.28
CA LYS A 227 -1.41 -16.26 -27.47
C LYS A 227 -1.37 -15.76 -28.91
N GLU A 228 -1.33 -16.65 -29.90
CA GLU A 228 -1.37 -16.32 -31.32
C GLU A 228 -2.64 -15.54 -31.68
N LYS A 229 -3.78 -15.97 -31.14
CA LYS A 229 -5.06 -15.26 -31.32
C LYS A 229 -4.99 -13.84 -30.74
N ILE A 230 -4.47 -13.66 -29.52
CA ILE A 230 -4.32 -12.33 -28.92
C ILE A 230 -3.39 -11.46 -29.77
N SER A 231 -2.22 -12.00 -30.16
CA SER A 231 -1.25 -11.34 -31.05
C SER A 231 -1.92 -10.82 -32.32
N MET A 232 -2.59 -11.71 -33.06
CA MET A 232 -3.27 -11.37 -34.31
C MET A 232 -4.37 -10.33 -34.14
N PHE A 233 -5.21 -10.42 -33.11
CA PHE A 233 -6.33 -9.48 -32.92
C PHE A 233 -5.94 -8.15 -32.26
N CYS A 234 -4.85 -8.14 -31.50
CA CYS A 234 -4.38 -6.94 -30.80
C CYS A 234 -3.26 -6.21 -31.56
N HIS A 235 -2.77 -6.78 -32.66
CA HIS A 235 -1.70 -6.24 -33.51
C HIS A 235 -0.37 -6.08 -32.73
N VAL A 236 0.00 -7.12 -32.00
CA VAL A 236 1.27 -7.25 -31.28
C VAL A 236 1.92 -8.57 -31.65
N GLU A 237 3.24 -8.67 -31.58
CA GLU A 237 3.98 -9.92 -31.79
C GLU A 237 3.66 -10.95 -30.69
N PRO A 238 3.75 -12.26 -30.97
CA PRO A 238 3.49 -13.30 -29.97
C PRO A 238 4.33 -13.18 -28.69
N GLU A 239 5.59 -12.71 -28.80
CA GLU A 239 6.48 -12.50 -27.66
C GLU A 239 6.06 -11.33 -26.76
N GLN A 240 5.20 -10.44 -27.25
CA GLN A 240 4.64 -9.31 -26.49
C GLN A 240 3.40 -9.72 -25.67
N VAL A 241 2.89 -10.95 -25.85
CA VAL A 241 1.75 -11.50 -25.09
C VAL A 241 2.28 -12.31 -23.91
N ILE A 242 2.25 -11.70 -22.73
CA ILE A 242 2.81 -12.24 -21.50
C ILE A 242 1.72 -12.93 -20.69
N CYS A 243 1.91 -14.21 -20.35
CA CYS A 243 1.00 -14.98 -19.52
C CYS A 243 1.29 -14.73 -18.05
N VAL A 244 0.33 -14.23 -17.29
CA VAL A 244 0.45 -14.03 -15.85
C VAL A 244 -0.65 -14.85 -15.18
N HIS A 245 -0.35 -16.12 -14.92
CA HIS A 245 -1.31 -17.03 -14.31
C HIS A 245 -1.36 -16.88 -12.79
N ASP A 246 -2.39 -17.45 -12.15
CA ASP A 246 -2.47 -17.51 -10.69
C ASP A 246 -1.28 -18.30 -10.12
N VAL A 247 -0.52 -17.65 -9.24
CA VAL A 247 0.69 -18.20 -8.60
C VAL A 247 0.47 -18.32 -7.10
N SER A 248 1.19 -19.24 -6.45
CA SER A 248 1.08 -19.48 -5.00
C SER A 248 1.50 -18.28 -4.16
N SER A 249 2.37 -17.41 -4.69
CA SER A 249 2.88 -16.23 -4.00
C SER A 249 3.20 -15.10 -4.97
N ILE A 250 3.01 -13.87 -4.50
CA ILE A 250 3.36 -12.64 -5.24
C ILE A 250 4.86 -12.58 -5.58
N TYR A 251 5.73 -13.24 -4.81
CA TYR A 251 7.17 -13.28 -5.07
C TYR A 251 7.55 -14.00 -6.37
N LYS A 252 6.63 -14.81 -6.93
CA LYS A 252 6.84 -15.49 -8.21
C LYS A 252 6.62 -14.60 -9.41
N VAL A 253 5.86 -13.51 -9.27
CA VAL A 253 5.47 -12.68 -10.41
C VAL A 253 6.69 -12.04 -11.10
N PRO A 254 7.66 -11.42 -10.39
CA PRO A 254 8.88 -10.91 -11.03
C PRO A 254 9.67 -11.99 -11.80
N LEU A 255 9.80 -13.19 -11.23
CA LEU A 255 10.52 -14.31 -11.83
C LEU A 255 9.81 -14.83 -13.09
N LEU A 256 8.49 -14.87 -13.05
CA LEU A 256 7.64 -15.29 -14.17
C LEU A 256 7.70 -14.29 -15.34
N LEU A 257 7.77 -12.99 -15.06
CA LEU A 257 7.96 -11.96 -16.08
C LEU A 257 9.38 -11.99 -16.67
N GLU A 258 10.39 -12.22 -15.84
CA GLU A 258 11.77 -12.39 -16.32
C GLU A 258 11.89 -13.58 -17.27
N LYS A 259 11.34 -14.73 -16.89
CA LYS A 259 11.35 -15.96 -17.71
C LYS A 259 10.71 -15.77 -19.08
N GLN A 260 9.73 -14.87 -19.20
CA GLN A 260 9.05 -14.54 -20.46
C GLN A 260 9.75 -13.43 -21.27
N GLY A 261 10.94 -12.99 -20.88
CA GLY A 261 11.77 -12.09 -21.69
C GLY A 261 11.36 -10.62 -21.65
N VAL A 262 10.56 -10.21 -20.66
CA VAL A 262 10.09 -8.81 -20.51
C VAL A 262 11.26 -7.82 -20.47
N VAL A 263 12.36 -8.18 -19.80
CA VAL A 263 13.56 -7.32 -19.71
C VAL A 263 14.19 -7.08 -21.07
N SER A 264 14.36 -8.15 -21.84
CA SER A 264 14.96 -8.10 -23.18
C SER A 264 14.09 -7.26 -24.13
N TYR A 265 12.77 -7.35 -23.98
CA TYR A 265 11.84 -6.50 -24.71
C TYR A 265 12.01 -5.02 -24.32
N LEU A 266 11.92 -4.70 -23.03
CA LEU A 266 12.01 -3.32 -22.53
C LEU A 266 13.35 -2.67 -22.87
N SER A 267 14.47 -3.40 -22.75
CA SER A 267 15.80 -2.91 -23.13
C SER A 267 15.84 -2.43 -24.58
N ARG A 268 15.32 -3.25 -25.51
CA ARG A 268 15.26 -2.90 -26.94
C ARG A 268 14.27 -1.78 -27.20
N ARG A 269 13.06 -1.86 -26.64
CA ARG A 269 11.96 -0.93 -26.88
C ARG A 269 12.25 0.49 -26.37
N LEU A 270 12.94 0.59 -25.25
CA LEU A 270 13.27 1.86 -24.58
C LEU A 270 14.74 2.27 -24.75
N ASN A 271 15.54 1.50 -25.50
CA ASN A 271 16.99 1.73 -25.68
C ASN A 271 17.70 1.93 -24.32
N MET A 272 17.48 1.01 -23.38
CA MET A 272 18.04 1.09 -22.03
C MET A 272 19.35 0.30 -21.92
N PRO A 273 20.42 0.90 -21.36
CA PRO A 273 21.65 0.19 -21.08
C PRO A 273 21.43 -0.75 -19.90
N ILE A 274 21.13 -2.01 -20.19
CA ILE A 274 20.99 -3.05 -19.16
C ILE A 274 22.32 -3.77 -19.02
N GLU A 275 22.92 -3.69 -17.83
CA GLU A 275 24.14 -4.42 -17.53
C GLU A 275 23.85 -5.93 -17.42
N THR A 276 24.72 -6.75 -17.99
CA THR A 276 24.71 -8.22 -17.87
C THR A 276 25.35 -8.72 -16.58
N ARG A 277 25.17 -7.98 -15.48
CA ARG A 277 25.70 -8.38 -14.16
C ARG A 277 24.80 -9.43 -13.49
N PRO A 278 25.34 -10.24 -12.56
CA PRO A 278 24.54 -11.13 -11.74
C PRO A 278 23.47 -10.33 -10.98
N ARG A 279 22.19 -10.64 -11.22
CA ARG A 279 21.05 -9.94 -10.64
C ARG A 279 20.82 -10.38 -9.19
N LYS A 280 21.69 -9.92 -8.28
CA LYS A 280 21.65 -10.28 -6.84
C LYS A 280 20.26 -10.12 -6.22
N MET A 281 19.57 -9.02 -6.55
CA MET A 281 18.20 -8.78 -6.08
C MET A 281 17.27 -9.92 -6.50
N LEU A 282 17.33 -10.33 -7.77
CA LEU A 282 16.46 -11.37 -8.29
C LEU A 282 16.77 -12.76 -7.72
N THR A 283 18.03 -13.01 -7.35
CA THR A 283 18.40 -14.19 -6.55
C THR A 283 17.68 -14.20 -5.21
N LYS A 284 17.62 -13.06 -4.50
CA LYS A 284 16.84 -12.94 -3.25
C LYS A 284 15.35 -13.23 -3.47
N TRP A 285 14.76 -12.72 -4.56
CA TRP A 285 13.35 -13.02 -4.92
C TRP A 285 13.11 -14.50 -5.17
N LYS A 286 14.06 -15.17 -5.84
CA LYS A 286 14.00 -16.62 -6.05
C LYS A 286 14.06 -17.38 -4.74
N GLU A 287 14.99 -17.04 -3.85
CA GLU A 287 15.10 -17.65 -2.52
C GLU A 287 13.83 -17.46 -1.68
N MET A 288 13.25 -16.27 -1.68
CA MET A 288 11.98 -15.98 -0.99
C MET A 288 10.82 -16.79 -1.57
N SER A 289 10.73 -16.86 -2.90
CA SER A 289 9.73 -17.70 -3.59
C SER A 289 9.88 -19.18 -3.20
N ASP A 290 11.10 -19.72 -3.27
CA ASP A 290 11.37 -21.13 -2.97
C ASP A 290 11.07 -21.46 -1.50
N ARG A 291 11.36 -20.54 -0.57
CA ARG A 291 10.98 -20.67 0.85
C ARG A 291 9.46 -20.68 1.03
N SER A 292 8.75 -19.80 0.32
CA SER A 292 7.29 -19.67 0.45
C SER A 292 6.54 -20.95 0.05
N ASP A 293 7.09 -21.74 -0.88
CA ASP A 293 6.51 -23.02 -1.30
C ASP A 293 6.83 -24.19 -0.34
N ARG A 294 7.81 -24.05 0.55
CA ARG A 294 8.34 -25.13 1.42
C ARG A 294 8.02 -24.94 2.91
N LEU A 295 7.00 -24.15 3.23
CA LEU A 295 6.60 -23.88 4.61
C LEU A 295 5.90 -25.10 5.22
N LEU A 296 6.52 -25.73 6.21
CA LEU A 296 6.01 -26.95 6.87
C LEU A 296 5.35 -26.65 8.22
N GLU A 297 5.95 -25.78 9.02
CA GLU A 297 5.44 -25.40 10.33
C GLU A 297 4.41 -24.28 10.19
N GLN A 298 3.41 -24.26 11.07
CA GLN A 298 2.32 -23.29 11.04
C GLN A 298 2.37 -22.42 12.30
N CYS A 299 2.17 -21.11 12.12
CA CYS A 299 2.06 -20.14 13.20
C CYS A 299 0.71 -19.44 13.08
N SER A 300 -0.11 -19.51 14.12
CA SER A 300 -1.46 -18.95 14.12
C SER A 300 -1.54 -17.65 14.91
N ILE A 301 -2.00 -16.57 14.28
CA ILE A 301 -2.14 -15.25 14.90
C ILE A 301 -3.61 -14.82 14.84
N ALA A 302 -4.19 -14.50 15.99
CA ALA A 302 -5.51 -13.88 16.08
C ALA A 302 -5.40 -12.38 15.82
N LEU A 303 -5.97 -11.92 14.70
CA LEU A 303 -6.08 -10.50 14.37
C LEU A 303 -7.44 -9.98 14.84
N VAL A 304 -7.43 -9.22 15.94
CA VAL A 304 -8.64 -8.71 16.60
C VAL A 304 -8.96 -7.32 16.06
N GLY A 305 -9.70 -7.30 14.96
CA GLY A 305 -9.97 -6.11 14.15
C GLY A 305 -11.43 -5.66 14.20
N LYS A 306 -11.66 -4.45 13.72
CA LYS A 306 -13.00 -3.91 13.45
C LYS A 306 -13.47 -4.25 12.03
N TYR A 307 -12.53 -4.42 11.10
CA TYR A 307 -12.75 -4.57 9.66
C TYR A 307 -12.38 -5.97 9.18
N THR A 308 -13.09 -7.01 9.64
CA THR A 308 -12.73 -8.42 9.38
C THR A 308 -13.37 -9.03 8.13
N LYS A 309 -14.32 -8.33 7.49
CA LYS A 309 -15.04 -8.84 6.31
C LYS A 309 -14.22 -8.80 5.01
N PHE A 310 -13.30 -7.84 4.90
CA PHE A 310 -12.44 -7.68 3.74
C PHE A 310 -10.99 -7.80 4.18
N SER A 311 -10.22 -8.66 3.50
CA SER A 311 -8.78 -8.85 3.75
C SER A 311 -7.99 -7.55 3.61
N ASP A 312 -8.47 -6.67 2.73
CA ASP A 312 -7.70 -5.52 2.27
C ASP A 312 -7.63 -4.40 3.30
N SER A 313 -8.53 -4.41 4.30
CA SER A 313 -8.54 -3.44 5.39
C SER A 313 -7.35 -3.57 6.35
N TYR A 314 -6.63 -4.70 6.30
CA TYR A 314 -5.43 -4.97 7.11
C TYR A 314 -4.28 -5.52 6.27
N ALA A 315 -4.28 -5.26 4.96
CA ALA A 315 -3.32 -5.85 4.04
C ALA A 315 -1.87 -5.57 4.43
N SER A 316 -1.54 -4.34 4.88
CA SER A 316 -0.15 -4.00 5.25
C SER A 316 0.32 -4.83 6.45
N VAL A 317 -0.55 -4.99 7.45
CA VAL A 317 -0.29 -5.77 8.67
C VAL A 317 -0.10 -7.24 8.32
N ILE A 318 -0.96 -7.80 7.48
CA ILE A 318 -0.88 -9.19 7.05
C ILE A 318 0.41 -9.42 6.25
N LYS A 319 0.77 -8.53 5.32
CA LYS A 319 2.03 -8.64 4.56
C LYS A 319 3.26 -8.58 5.46
N ALA A 320 3.27 -7.70 6.45
CA ALA A 320 4.35 -7.66 7.42
C ALA A 320 4.48 -8.94 8.25
N LEU A 321 3.35 -9.53 8.66
CA LEU A 321 3.34 -10.83 9.34
C LEU A 321 3.82 -11.95 8.41
N GLU A 322 3.40 -11.95 7.14
CA GLU A 322 3.86 -12.91 6.13
C GLU A 322 5.38 -12.82 5.92
N HIS A 323 5.94 -11.60 5.86
CA HIS A 323 7.39 -11.40 5.76
C HIS A 323 8.13 -11.98 6.97
N SER A 324 7.60 -11.72 8.18
CA SER A 324 8.17 -12.23 9.43
C SER A 324 8.09 -13.76 9.52
N ALA A 325 6.95 -14.33 9.13
CA ALA A 325 6.73 -15.77 9.10
C ALA A 325 7.64 -16.46 8.07
N LEU A 326 7.83 -15.85 6.89
CA LEU A 326 8.74 -16.36 5.86
C LEU A 326 10.20 -16.36 6.35
N ALA A 327 10.61 -15.36 7.13
CA ALA A 327 11.96 -15.29 7.70
C ALA A 327 12.26 -16.44 8.67
N ILE A 328 11.25 -16.93 9.38
CA ILE A 328 11.33 -18.08 10.30
C ILE A 328 10.84 -19.40 9.67
N SER A 329 10.61 -19.44 8.35
CA SER A 329 10.12 -20.62 7.62
C SER A 329 8.78 -21.20 8.10
N HIS A 330 7.88 -20.35 8.59
CA HIS A 330 6.53 -20.74 9.02
C HIS A 330 5.45 -20.27 8.04
N LYS A 331 4.39 -21.07 7.90
CA LYS A 331 3.14 -20.70 7.25
C LYS A 331 2.29 -19.90 8.24
N LEU A 332 2.01 -18.65 7.90
CA LEU A 332 1.12 -17.81 8.69
C LEU A 332 -0.34 -18.22 8.49
N GLU A 333 -1.04 -18.47 9.58
CA GLU A 333 -2.50 -18.58 9.62
C GLU A 333 -3.08 -17.38 10.38
N VAL A 334 -3.72 -16.46 9.66
CA VAL A 334 -4.40 -15.31 10.27
C VAL A 334 -5.84 -15.67 10.61
N LYS A 335 -6.14 -15.71 11.91
CA LYS A 335 -7.50 -15.92 12.42
C LYS A 335 -8.15 -14.55 12.65
N TYR A 336 -9.03 -14.15 11.75
CA TYR A 336 -9.77 -12.90 11.88
C TYR A 336 -10.82 -13.00 12.98
N VAL A 337 -10.75 -12.08 13.94
CA VAL A 337 -11.69 -11.98 15.06
C VAL A 337 -12.32 -10.59 15.02
N ASP A 338 -13.64 -10.53 14.79
CA ASP A 338 -14.35 -9.25 14.89
C ASP A 338 -14.42 -8.85 16.36
N SER A 339 -13.77 -7.73 16.68
CA SER A 339 -13.77 -7.16 18.03
C SER A 339 -15.17 -6.94 18.59
N ALA A 340 -16.17 -6.59 17.78
CA ALA A 340 -17.54 -6.44 18.27
C ALA A 340 -18.12 -7.76 18.79
N HIS A 341 -17.75 -8.89 18.20
CA HIS A 341 -18.24 -10.20 18.65
C HIS A 341 -17.65 -10.65 19.99
N LEU A 342 -16.63 -9.97 20.51
CA LEU A 342 -16.07 -10.25 21.84
C LEU A 342 -16.77 -9.45 22.94
N GLU A 343 -17.76 -8.62 22.62
CA GLU A 343 -18.48 -7.78 23.58
C GLU A 343 -19.60 -8.57 24.29
N PRO A 344 -19.92 -8.22 25.56
CA PRO A 344 -20.99 -8.88 26.31
C PRO A 344 -22.38 -8.76 25.69
N SER A 345 -22.64 -7.70 24.91
CA SER A 345 -23.88 -7.51 24.15
C SER A 345 -24.08 -8.64 23.13
N THR A 346 -23.02 -9.02 22.40
CA THR A 346 -23.10 -10.12 21.41
C THR A 346 -23.34 -11.47 22.08
N LEU A 347 -22.90 -11.70 23.31
CA LEU A 347 -23.24 -12.92 24.05
C LEU A 347 -24.76 -13.06 24.26
N GLN A 348 -25.46 -11.94 24.46
CA GLN A 348 -26.92 -11.93 24.67
C GLN A 348 -27.69 -12.00 23.35
N GLU A 349 -27.25 -11.24 22.34
CA GLU A 349 -27.96 -11.12 21.06
C GLU A 349 -27.64 -12.26 20.09
N GLU A 350 -26.37 -12.65 19.96
CA GLU A 350 -25.87 -13.60 18.97
C GLU A 350 -24.78 -14.52 19.56
N PRO A 351 -25.12 -15.40 20.52
CA PRO A 351 -24.15 -16.20 21.29
C PRO A 351 -23.26 -17.09 20.42
N VAL A 352 -23.75 -17.55 19.27
CA VAL A 352 -22.97 -18.37 18.32
C VAL A 352 -21.73 -17.61 17.83
N LYS A 353 -21.90 -16.35 17.39
CA LYS A 353 -20.79 -15.50 16.91
C LYS A 353 -19.81 -15.17 18.02
N TYR A 354 -20.32 -14.95 19.24
CA TYR A 354 -19.50 -14.69 20.42
C TYR A 354 -18.58 -15.88 20.71
N HIS A 355 -19.13 -17.09 20.83
CA HIS A 355 -18.33 -18.28 21.13
C HIS A 355 -17.34 -18.64 20.01
N GLU A 356 -17.72 -18.47 18.74
CA GLU A 356 -16.81 -18.69 17.60
C GLU A 356 -15.62 -17.71 17.63
N ALA A 357 -15.86 -16.43 17.93
CA ALA A 357 -14.82 -15.41 18.04
C ALA A 357 -13.84 -15.73 19.18
N TRP A 358 -14.34 -16.12 20.34
CA TRP A 358 -13.52 -16.54 21.47
C TRP A 358 -12.74 -17.84 21.19
N GLN A 359 -13.33 -18.80 20.48
CA GLN A 359 -12.63 -20.02 20.08
C GLN A 359 -11.43 -19.73 19.16
N LYS A 360 -11.61 -18.83 18.17
CA LYS A 360 -10.52 -18.38 17.31
C LYS A 360 -9.40 -17.69 18.09
N LEU A 361 -9.77 -16.81 19.03
CA LEU A 361 -8.81 -16.11 19.89
C LEU A 361 -8.04 -17.08 20.79
N CYS A 362 -8.73 -17.99 21.47
CA CYS A 362 -8.13 -18.93 22.42
C CYS A 362 -7.18 -19.94 21.75
N SER A 363 -7.51 -20.35 20.52
CA SER A 363 -6.72 -21.30 19.75
C SER A 363 -5.51 -20.68 19.03
N ALA A 364 -5.31 -19.36 19.10
CA ALA A 364 -4.18 -18.71 18.47
C ALA A 364 -2.91 -18.75 19.34
N ASP A 365 -1.76 -18.73 18.68
CA ASP A 365 -0.45 -18.71 19.33
C ASP A 365 -0.08 -17.30 19.80
N GLY A 366 -0.54 -16.28 19.09
CA GLY A 366 -0.37 -14.87 19.45
C GLY A 366 -1.60 -14.02 19.10
N VAL A 367 -1.68 -12.85 19.72
CA VAL A 367 -2.78 -11.90 19.54
C VAL A 367 -2.24 -10.58 18.99
N LEU A 368 -2.84 -10.10 17.90
CA LEU A 368 -2.53 -8.80 17.31
C LEU A 368 -3.78 -7.92 17.32
N VAL A 369 -3.68 -6.74 17.93
CA VAL A 369 -4.73 -5.71 17.89
C VAL A 369 -4.23 -4.55 17.04
N PRO A 370 -4.76 -4.38 15.80
CA PRO A 370 -4.36 -3.31 14.92
C PRO A 370 -5.01 -1.97 15.32
N GLY A 371 -4.62 -0.92 14.59
CA GLY A 371 -5.24 0.40 14.68
C GLY A 371 -6.74 0.37 14.38
N GLY A 372 -7.41 1.48 14.67
CA GLY A 372 -8.83 1.65 14.37
C GLY A 372 -9.33 3.00 14.85
N PHE A 373 -10.54 3.35 14.40
CA PHE A 373 -11.19 4.61 14.71
C PHE A 373 -12.62 4.40 15.21
N GLY A 374 -13.08 5.34 16.04
CA GLY A 374 -14.41 5.33 16.64
C GLY A 374 -14.58 4.34 17.79
N VAL A 375 -15.76 4.35 18.41
CA VAL A 375 -16.03 3.60 19.66
C VAL A 375 -16.33 2.12 19.44
N ARG A 376 -16.86 1.74 18.27
CA ARG A 376 -17.29 0.35 17.97
C ARG A 376 -16.14 -0.64 18.09
N GLY A 377 -16.35 -1.73 18.85
CA GLY A 377 -15.39 -2.82 19.01
C GLY A 377 -14.26 -2.51 20.00
N THR A 378 -14.29 -1.36 20.68
CA THR A 378 -13.22 -0.95 21.60
C THR A 378 -13.18 -1.83 22.84
N GLU A 379 -14.33 -2.08 23.47
CA GLU A 379 -14.39 -2.92 24.68
C GLU A 379 -14.08 -4.38 24.37
N GLY A 380 -14.52 -4.90 23.21
CA GLY A 380 -14.12 -6.23 22.75
C GLY A 380 -12.61 -6.40 22.56
N LYS A 381 -11.92 -5.36 22.06
CA LYS A 381 -10.44 -5.35 22.02
C LYS A 381 -9.82 -5.37 23.42
N ILE A 382 -10.37 -4.61 24.37
CA ILE A 382 -9.91 -4.62 25.77
C ILE A 382 -10.06 -6.01 26.39
N HIS A 383 -11.17 -6.71 26.13
CA HIS A 383 -11.36 -8.09 26.59
C HIS A 383 -10.31 -9.04 26.00
N ALA A 384 -10.00 -8.93 24.71
CA ALA A 384 -8.95 -9.73 24.08
C ALA A 384 -7.56 -9.47 24.69
N ILE A 385 -7.22 -8.21 24.96
CA ILE A 385 -5.95 -7.82 25.59
C ILE A 385 -5.87 -8.37 27.01
N SER A 386 -6.95 -8.24 27.78
CA SER A 386 -7.01 -8.77 29.15
C SER A 386 -6.82 -10.27 29.18
N TRP A 387 -7.49 -10.98 28.26
CA TRP A 387 -7.32 -12.41 28.10
C TRP A 387 -5.87 -12.79 27.76
N ALA A 388 -5.26 -12.11 26.79
CA ALA A 388 -3.88 -12.38 26.38
C ALA A 388 -2.90 -12.18 27.54
N ARG A 389 -3.05 -11.10 28.34
CA ARG A 389 -2.23 -10.84 29.52
C ARG A 389 -2.41 -11.93 30.59
N ASN A 390 -3.65 -12.28 30.93
CA ASN A 390 -3.93 -13.26 31.97
C ASN A 390 -3.46 -14.68 31.58
N GLN A 391 -3.56 -15.04 30.29
CA GLN A 391 -3.12 -16.34 29.77
C GLN A 391 -1.63 -16.35 29.34
N LYS A 392 -0.91 -15.24 29.53
CA LYS A 392 0.51 -15.07 29.11
C LYS A 392 0.74 -15.38 27.62
N LYS A 393 -0.23 -15.04 26.78
CA LYS A 393 -0.11 -15.18 25.32
C LYS A 393 0.67 -13.98 24.74
N PRO A 394 1.60 -14.21 23.79
CA PRO A 394 2.25 -13.13 23.06
C PRO A 394 1.25 -12.14 22.45
N PHE A 395 1.51 -10.85 22.62
CA PHE A 395 0.61 -9.78 22.21
C PHE A 395 1.37 -8.66 21.49
N LEU A 396 0.79 -8.15 20.40
CA LEU A 396 1.23 -6.93 19.73
C LEU A 396 0.06 -5.96 19.54
N GLY A 397 0.16 -4.78 20.16
CA GLY A 397 -0.79 -3.68 20.00
C GLY A 397 -0.23 -2.60 19.09
N VAL A 398 -0.92 -2.29 17.99
CA VAL A 398 -0.51 -1.27 17.01
C VAL A 398 -1.40 -0.04 17.13
N CYS A 399 -0.80 1.14 17.32
CA CYS A 399 -1.52 2.41 17.46
C CYS A 399 -2.60 2.30 18.56
N LEU A 400 -3.89 2.27 18.20
CA LEU A 400 -5.00 2.06 19.13
C LEU A 400 -4.80 0.81 20.01
N GLY A 401 -4.23 -0.28 19.49
CA GLY A 401 -3.97 -1.49 20.28
C GLY A 401 -3.05 -1.24 21.48
N MET A 402 -2.06 -0.36 21.33
CA MET A 402 -1.18 0.04 22.43
C MET A 402 -1.95 0.88 23.46
N GLN A 403 -2.75 1.85 23.00
CA GLN A 403 -3.56 2.71 23.88
C GLN A 403 -4.53 1.88 24.74
N LEU A 404 -5.21 0.91 24.12
CA LEU A 404 -6.13 0.03 24.82
C LEU A 404 -5.43 -0.93 25.79
N ALA A 405 -4.18 -1.31 25.53
CA ALA A 405 -3.42 -2.13 26.46
C ALA A 405 -3.07 -1.37 27.74
N VAL A 406 -2.70 -0.09 27.63
CA VAL A 406 -2.51 0.78 28.80
C VAL A 406 -3.81 0.93 29.59
N CYS A 407 -4.94 1.10 28.88
CA CYS A 407 -6.25 1.21 29.49
C CYS A 407 -6.66 -0.08 30.24
N GLU A 408 -6.48 -1.25 29.62
CA GLU A 408 -6.76 -2.55 30.23
C GLU A 408 -5.94 -2.72 31.52
N PHE A 409 -4.65 -2.41 31.46
CA PHE A 409 -3.76 -2.57 32.61
C PHE A 409 -4.15 -1.66 33.78
N ALA A 410 -4.45 -0.39 33.49
CA ALA A 410 -4.89 0.57 34.50
C ALA A 410 -6.21 0.14 35.16
N ARG A 411 -7.19 -0.34 34.37
CA ARG A 411 -8.47 -0.83 34.89
C ARG A 411 -8.29 -2.06 35.79
N ASN A 412 -7.56 -3.06 35.31
CA ASN A 412 -7.57 -4.39 35.93
C ASN A 412 -6.48 -4.60 36.97
N THR A 413 -5.32 -3.93 36.84
CA THR A 413 -4.20 -4.09 37.77
C THR A 413 -4.13 -2.96 38.79
N LEU A 414 -4.42 -1.72 38.38
CA LEU A 414 -4.35 -0.55 39.26
C LEU A 414 -5.72 -0.17 39.86
N GLY A 415 -6.82 -0.76 39.35
CA GLY A 415 -8.17 -0.46 39.81
C GLY A 415 -8.70 0.92 39.39
N TRP A 416 -8.10 1.55 38.37
CA TRP A 416 -8.50 2.88 37.92
C TRP A 416 -9.77 2.80 37.05
N THR A 417 -10.86 3.42 37.51
CA THR A 417 -12.14 3.49 36.79
C THR A 417 -12.53 4.94 36.49
N GLY A 418 -13.36 5.16 35.46
CA GLY A 418 -13.93 6.49 35.14
C GLY A 418 -12.93 7.54 34.64
N GLU A 419 -12.95 8.73 35.25
CA GLU A 419 -12.21 9.94 34.83
C GLU A 419 -10.68 9.75 34.72
N ALA A 420 -10.09 8.88 35.54
CA ALA A 420 -8.66 8.59 35.50
C ALA A 420 -8.23 7.92 34.18
N LEU A 421 -9.12 7.15 33.56
CA LEU A 421 -8.90 6.52 32.27
C LEU A 421 -9.14 7.49 31.11
N LEU A 422 -10.12 8.39 31.27
CA LEU A 422 -10.35 9.49 30.34
C LEU A 422 -9.13 10.44 30.32
N LEU A 423 -8.45 10.64 31.45
CA LEU A 423 -7.16 11.33 31.56
C LEU A 423 -5.98 10.57 30.94
N LEU A 424 -6.07 9.25 30.77
CA LEU A 424 -5.07 8.44 30.04
C LEU A 424 -5.32 8.43 28.53
N LEU A 425 -6.59 8.53 28.10
CA LEU A 425 -6.99 8.51 26.68
C LEU A 425 -7.06 9.90 26.04
N LEU A 426 -7.52 10.91 26.79
CA LEU A 426 -7.69 12.30 26.36
C LEU A 426 -6.70 13.25 27.03
N GLY A 427 -5.68 12.72 27.72
CA GLY A 427 -4.98 13.41 28.81
C GLY A 427 -4.87 14.89 28.58
N ARG A 428 -5.61 15.62 29.42
CA ARG A 428 -5.95 17.05 29.35
C ARG A 428 -5.58 17.61 27.99
N SER A 429 -6.55 17.73 27.08
CA SER A 429 -6.76 18.70 25.97
C SER A 429 -5.56 19.27 25.16
N ASP A 430 -4.38 19.30 25.75
CA ASP A 430 -3.11 19.85 25.34
C ASP A 430 -1.99 18.78 25.18
N LEU A 431 -2.17 17.52 25.65
CA LEU A 431 -1.10 16.50 25.57
C LEU A 431 -1.39 15.24 24.74
N PHE A 432 -2.54 14.54 24.83
CA PHE A 432 -2.80 13.38 23.94
C PHE A 432 -3.42 13.77 22.61
N ALA A 433 -4.21 14.86 22.60
CA ALA A 433 -4.42 15.68 21.44
C ALA A 433 -3.30 16.72 21.40
N ALA A 434 -2.05 16.28 21.28
CA ALA A 434 -0.98 17.19 20.86
C ALA A 434 -0.93 17.10 19.33
N PRO A 435 -1.72 17.90 18.58
CA PRO A 435 -1.32 18.19 17.21
C PRO A 435 0.13 18.68 17.24
N GLU A 436 0.88 18.48 16.16
CA GLU A 436 2.18 19.13 16.09
C GLU A 436 2.00 20.63 16.38
N LYS A 437 2.90 21.21 17.21
CA LYS A 437 2.95 22.67 17.32
C LYS A 437 3.09 23.22 15.90
N PRO A 438 2.26 24.20 15.50
CA PRO A 438 2.29 24.73 14.15
C PRO A 438 3.72 25.15 13.78
N ARG A 439 4.33 24.47 12.81
CA ARG A 439 5.71 24.73 12.36
C ARG A 439 5.70 25.70 11.18
N GLY A 440 5.39 26.98 11.43
CA GLY A 440 5.41 28.02 10.38
C GLY A 440 4.32 27.83 9.31
N GLU A 441 3.67 28.93 8.93
CA GLU A 441 2.51 29.05 8.00
C GLU A 441 1.26 28.18 8.25
N GLU A 442 1.35 27.03 8.93
CA GLU A 442 0.19 26.20 9.27
C GLU A 442 -0.55 26.77 10.50
N GLN A 443 -1.75 27.31 10.28
CA GLN A 443 -2.58 27.94 11.32
C GLN A 443 -3.57 26.97 12.03
N ARG A 444 -3.43 25.64 11.92
CA ARG A 444 -4.43 24.67 12.45
C ARG A 444 -3.83 23.46 13.14
N VAL A 445 -4.67 22.82 13.98
CA VAL A 445 -4.46 21.51 14.62
C VAL A 445 -4.22 20.44 13.54
N THR A 446 -3.02 19.88 13.49
CA THR A 446 -2.63 18.80 12.55
C THR A 446 -2.58 17.45 13.25
N THR A 447 -3.01 16.38 12.58
CA THR A 447 -2.78 15.01 13.07
C THR A 447 -1.29 14.73 13.15
N VAL A 448 -0.83 14.05 14.20
CA VAL A 448 0.59 13.61 14.29
C VAL A 448 0.83 12.55 13.21
N LEU A 449 1.36 13.00 12.08
CA LEU A 449 1.81 12.19 10.96
C LEU A 449 3.33 12.39 10.87
N PHE A 450 4.08 11.34 11.19
CA PHE A 450 5.54 11.17 11.09
C PHE A 450 6.39 12.43 10.82
N ARG A 451 6.88 13.11 11.89
CA ARG A 451 8.20 13.79 11.95
C ARG A 451 8.57 14.23 13.39
N CYS A 452 8.59 13.30 14.35
CA CYS A 452 9.17 13.59 15.68
C CYS A 452 10.71 13.69 15.55
N CYS A 453 11.28 14.83 15.93
CA CYS A 453 12.69 15.21 15.70
C CYS A 453 13.71 14.14 16.13
N ALA A 454 14.48 13.60 15.18
CA ALA A 454 15.69 12.79 15.42
C ALA A 454 16.91 13.59 15.93
N ASN A 455 16.73 14.81 16.46
CA ASN A 455 17.83 15.72 16.82
C ASN A 455 17.96 16.00 18.33
N HIS A 456 17.49 15.10 19.20
CA HIS A 456 17.95 15.09 20.60
C HIS A 456 18.83 13.88 20.85
N SER A 457 20.13 14.14 20.85
CA SER A 457 21.15 13.27 21.42
C SER A 457 20.66 12.70 22.76
N LEU A 458 20.51 11.38 22.83
CA LEU A 458 20.39 10.63 24.08
C LEU A 458 21.64 10.88 24.92
N LYS A 459 21.65 11.97 25.70
CA LYS A 459 22.57 12.13 26.82
C LYS A 459 22.02 11.29 27.97
N THR A 460 22.75 10.22 28.25
CA THR A 460 22.68 9.38 29.44
C THR A 460 22.58 10.24 30.70
N VAL A 461 21.43 10.19 31.39
CA VAL A 461 21.30 10.70 32.76
C VAL A 461 21.45 9.52 33.71
N ALA A 462 22.54 9.52 34.47
CA ALA A 462 22.86 8.52 35.48
C ALA A 462 21.91 8.59 36.70
N PRO A 463 21.71 7.49 37.44
CA PRO A 463 20.65 7.36 38.44
C PRO A 463 21.13 7.75 39.85
N LYS A 464 21.13 9.04 40.19
CA LYS A 464 21.34 9.47 41.59
C LYS A 464 20.61 10.79 41.89
N THR A 465 19.30 10.70 42.13
CA THR A 465 18.48 11.62 42.98
C THR A 465 16.97 11.27 42.99
N ALA A 466 16.57 10.04 42.67
CA ALA A 466 15.16 9.62 42.70
C ALA A 466 14.73 9.07 44.09
N ALA A 467 14.98 9.83 45.16
CA ALA A 467 14.53 9.48 46.51
C ALA A 467 14.05 10.73 47.26
N ALA A 468 12.98 11.35 46.78
CA ALA A 468 12.06 12.18 47.56
C ALA A 468 10.91 12.66 46.66
N CYS A 469 9.67 12.55 47.15
CA CYS A 469 8.42 12.96 46.51
C CYS A 469 7.94 12.17 45.28
N ILE A 470 7.45 10.95 45.55
CA ILE A 470 6.50 10.27 44.66
C ILE A 470 5.10 10.81 45.01
N ARG A 471 4.54 11.67 44.15
CA ARG A 471 3.08 11.88 44.06
C ARG A 471 2.62 11.27 42.73
N GLU A 472 1.48 10.60 42.73
CA GLU A 472 0.87 9.90 41.56
C GLU A 472 0.86 10.70 40.24
N ARG A 473 0.94 12.03 40.31
CA ARG A 473 0.91 12.94 39.16
C ARG A 473 2.13 12.83 38.24
N ASP A 474 3.34 12.58 38.76
CA ASP A 474 4.56 12.56 37.91
C ASP A 474 4.72 11.28 37.09
N CYS A 475 4.12 10.17 37.54
CA CYS A 475 4.08 8.91 36.77
C CYS A 475 3.16 9.02 35.56
N LEU A 476 2.00 9.67 35.71
CA LEU A 476 1.04 9.90 34.63
C LEU A 476 1.64 10.76 33.51
N TYR A 477 2.38 11.82 33.86
CA TYR A 477 3.07 12.66 32.87
C TYR A 477 4.16 11.91 32.10
N LYS A 478 4.97 11.08 32.78
CA LYS A 478 6.01 10.27 32.11
C LYS A 478 5.41 9.18 31.22
N LEU A 479 4.30 8.57 31.64
CA LEU A 479 3.60 7.56 30.85
C LEU A 479 2.91 8.18 29.62
N SER A 480 2.26 9.33 29.78
CA SER A 480 1.69 10.12 28.68
C SER A 480 2.75 10.56 27.67
N PHE A 481 3.92 11.01 28.14
CA PHE A 481 5.03 11.38 27.27
C PHE A 481 5.59 10.19 26.48
N LEU A 482 5.71 9.01 27.11
CA LEU A 482 6.08 7.75 26.45
C LEU A 482 5.06 7.32 25.39
N ILE A 483 3.76 7.48 25.67
CA ILE A 483 2.68 7.17 24.71
C ILE A 483 2.71 8.14 23.52
N ASN A 484 2.99 9.42 23.75
CA ASN A 484 3.13 10.43 22.70
C ASN A 484 4.38 10.23 21.82
N CYS A 485 5.50 9.78 22.37
CA CYS A 485 6.69 9.46 21.57
C CYS A 485 6.50 8.22 20.66
N LEU A 486 5.52 7.37 20.96
CA LEU A 486 5.20 6.14 20.21
C LEU A 486 4.10 6.37 19.15
N TYR A 487 3.64 7.61 18.95
CA TYR A 487 2.82 8.04 17.80
C TYR A 487 3.64 7.98 16.50
N THR A 488 3.93 6.78 16.04
CA THR A 488 4.57 6.54 14.74
C THR A 488 3.75 5.51 13.99
N TYR A 489 3.04 5.98 12.96
CA TYR A 489 2.42 5.18 11.92
C TYR A 489 3.51 4.57 11.02
N LYS A 490 4.21 3.58 11.54
CA LYS A 490 4.99 2.60 10.77
C LYS A 490 5.24 1.39 11.67
N VAL A 491 4.21 0.59 11.90
CA VAL A 491 4.42 -0.74 12.47
C VAL A 491 4.66 -1.69 11.30
N LEU A 492 5.92 -2.15 11.24
CA LEU A 492 6.47 -3.19 10.37
C LEU A 492 6.86 -2.76 8.95
N ASN A 493 7.84 -1.85 8.85
CA ASN A 493 8.84 -2.01 7.78
C ASN A 493 9.82 -3.08 8.25
N ALA A 494 9.59 -4.34 7.84
CA ALA A 494 10.66 -5.32 7.83
C ALA A 494 11.62 -4.94 6.70
N SER A 495 12.47 -3.93 6.95
CA SER A 495 13.70 -3.76 6.19
C SER A 495 14.52 -5.01 6.45
N VAL A 496 14.50 -5.95 5.51
CA VAL A 496 15.32 -7.15 5.53
C VAL A 496 16.76 -6.69 5.32
N TYR A 497 17.40 -6.26 6.41
CA TYR A 497 18.85 -6.27 6.50
C TYR A 497 19.28 -7.72 6.75
N MET A 498 19.32 -8.49 5.65
CA MET A 498 20.24 -9.60 5.40
C MET A 498 20.63 -9.61 3.92
#